data_AF-A0A1C6YW56-F1
#
_entry.id   AF-A0A1C6YW56-F1
#
_cell.length_a   1.000
_cell.length_b   1.000
_cell.length_c   1.000
_cell.angle_alpha   90.00
_cell.angle_beta   90.00
_cell.angle_gamma   90.00
#
_symmetry.space_group_name_H-M   'P 1'
#
loop_
_entity.id
_entity.type
_entity.pdbx_description
1 polymer ?
#
loop_
_entity_poly.entity_id
_entity_poly.type
_entity_poly.pdbx_seq_one_letter_code
_entity_poly.pdbx_strand_id
1 'polypeptide(L)' 'MDQELQDAGYRLYHGKEIDVYFNLSICQHSGNCVRGNSSLFKLNRQPWIVPDNVDAKTAISVINTCPSGALKYRQK' A
#
# COMPACT_ATOMS: atom_id res chain seq x y z
N MET A 1 -14.04 -1.79 -9.57
CA MET A 1 -12.76 -1.32 -8.99
C MET A 1 -12.21 -2.27 -7.92
N ASP A 2 -12.85 -2.40 -6.76
CA ASP A 2 -12.35 -3.27 -5.67
C ASP A 2 -12.30 -4.75 -6.06
N GLN A 3 -13.37 -5.23 -6.71
CA GLN A 3 -13.47 -6.60 -7.21
C GLN A 3 -12.39 -6.92 -8.26
N GLU A 4 -12.07 -5.97 -9.14
CA GLU A 4 -11.06 -6.13 -10.19
C GLU A 4 -9.64 -6.17 -9.61
N LEU A 5 -9.35 -5.34 -8.60
CA LEU A 5 -8.07 -5.37 -7.90
C LEU A 5 -7.91 -6.67 -7.11
N GLN A 6 -8.98 -7.15 -6.47
CA GLN A 6 -8.94 -8.43 -5.76
C GLN A 6 -8.73 -9.61 -6.72
N ASP A 7 -9.41 -9.63 -7.86
CA ASP A 7 -9.22 -10.63 -8.92
C ASP A 7 -7.80 -10.60 -9.50
N ALA A 8 -7.23 -9.40 -9.68
CA ALA A 8 -5.84 -9.22 -10.08
C ALA A 8 -4.82 -9.62 -9.00
N GLY A 9 -5.25 -10.09 -7.83
CA GLY A 9 -4.39 -10.59 -6.75
C GLY A 9 -3.90 -9.51 -5.78
N TYR A 10 -4.54 -8.35 -5.74
CA TYR A 10 -4.22 -7.34 -4.75
C TYR A 10 -4.90 -7.64 -3.41
N ARG A 11 -4.11 -7.58 -2.34
CA ARG A 11 -4.60 -7.63 -0.98
C ARG A 11 -4.94 -6.23 -0.49
N LEU A 12 -6.16 -6.08 0.00
CA LEU A 12 -6.69 -4.82 0.54
C LEU A 12 -6.33 -4.64 2.03
N TYR A 13 -5.90 -3.43 2.36
CA TYR A 13 -5.63 -2.93 3.69
C TYR A 13 -6.50 -1.70 3.92
N HIS A 14 -7.48 -1.85 4.81
CA HIS A 14 -8.41 -0.77 5.11
C HIS A 14 -7.78 0.28 6.02
N GLY A 15 -7.99 1.55 5.65
CA GLY A 15 -7.75 2.70 6.51
C GLY A 15 -8.99 3.57 6.67
N LYS A 16 -8.96 4.52 7.59
CA LYS A 16 -10.06 5.48 7.82
C LYS A 16 -10.24 6.44 6.64
N GLU A 17 -9.14 7.01 6.15
CA GLU A 17 -9.16 8.01 5.06
C GLU A 17 -8.78 7.41 3.70
N ILE A 18 -7.98 6.33 3.71
CA ILE A 18 -7.43 5.72 2.50
C ILE A 18 -7.33 4.21 2.65
N ASP A 19 -7.80 3.50 1.63
CA ASP A 19 -7.58 2.07 1.46
C ASP A 19 -6.31 1.86 0.61
N VAL A 20 -5.48 0.89 1.01
CA VAL A 20 -4.23 0.55 0.30
C VAL A 20 -4.32 -0.88 -0.21
N TYR A 21 -3.91 -1.08 -1.46
CA TYR A 21 -3.90 -2.38 -2.11
C TYR A 21 -2.46 -2.76 -2.41
N PHE A 22 -2.10 -4.01 -2.13
CA PHE A 22 -0.76 -4.52 -2.36
C PHE A 22 -0.81 -5.87 -3.08
N ASN A 23 -0.05 -6.00 -4.16
CA ASN A 23 0.09 -7.24 -4.90
C ASN A 23 1.53 -7.77 -4.81
N LEU A 24 1.69 -8.92 -4.16
CA LEU A 24 3.00 -9.55 -3.98
C LEU A 24 3.56 -10.09 -5.29
N SER A 25 2.71 -10.60 -6.18
CA SER A 25 3.10 -11.28 -7.43
C SER A 25 3.81 -10.35 -8.42
N ILE A 26 3.54 -9.05 -8.37
CA ILE A 26 4.19 -8.02 -9.21
C ILE A 26 5.15 -7.12 -8.42
N CYS A 27 5.36 -7.40 -7.13
CA CYS A 27 6.28 -6.61 -6.32
C CYS A 27 7.74 -6.94 -6.68
N GLN A 28 8.47 -5.96 -7.21
CA GLN A 28 9.90 -6.13 -7.54
C GLN A 28 10.85 -5.88 -6.36
N HIS A 29 10.34 -5.77 -5.13
CA HIS A 29 11.13 -5.55 -3.91
C HIS A 29 12.11 -4.35 -3.97
N SER A 30 11.72 -3.27 -4.66
CA SER A 30 12.54 -2.05 -4.81
C SER A 30 12.92 -1.36 -3.49
N GLY A 31 12.20 -1.65 -2.39
CA GLY A 31 12.43 -1.03 -1.09
C GLY A 31 11.93 0.41 -0.93
N ASN A 32 11.46 1.06 -2.01
CA ASN A 32 10.95 2.45 -1.97
C ASN A 32 9.79 2.65 -1.00
N CYS A 33 8.88 1.69 -0.90
CA CYS A 33 7.74 1.76 0.01
C CYS A 33 8.18 1.82 1.49
N VAL A 34 9.01 0.85 1.91
CA VAL A 34 9.46 0.72 3.31
C VAL A 34 10.41 1.84 3.70
N ARG A 35 11.29 2.26 2.78
CA ARG A 35 12.22 3.38 2.99
C ARG A 35 11.51 4.74 2.94
N GLY A 36 10.44 4.85 2.14
CA GLY A 36 9.65 6.06 2.01
C GLY A 36 8.84 6.36 3.26
N ASN A 37 8.25 5.34 3.90
CA ASN A 37 7.60 5.53 5.19
C ASN A 37 7.47 4.22 6.00
N SER A 38 8.28 4.11 7.06
CA SER A 38 8.27 2.97 7.99
C SER A 38 7.08 2.97 8.96
N SER A 39 6.34 4.07 9.08
CA SER A 39 5.08 4.12 9.85
C SER A 39 3.94 3.46 9.07
N LEU A 40 3.91 3.64 7.75
CA LEU A 40 2.96 3.00 6.83
C LEU A 40 3.29 1.53 6.57
N PHE A 41 4.56 1.22 6.29
CA PHE A 41 5.03 -0.15 5.97
C PHE A 41 5.91 -0.69 7.10
N LYS A 42 5.33 -1.52 7.98
CA LYS A 42 5.97 -2.13 9.15
C LYS A 42 6.20 -3.63 8.95
N LEU A 43 7.43 -4.00 8.57
CA LEU A 43 7.83 -5.40 8.31
C LEU A 43 7.71 -6.31 9.55
N ASN A 44 7.80 -5.76 10.76
CA ASN A 44 7.85 -6.54 12.00
C ASN A 44 6.47 -6.80 12.65
N ARG A 45 5.37 -6.65 11.90
CA ARG A 45 4.01 -6.92 12.41
C ARG A 45 3.04 -7.32 11.31
N GLN A 46 1.91 -7.89 11.71
CA GLN A 46 0.78 -8.16 10.84
C GLN A 46 -0.48 -7.43 11.36
N PRO A 47 -1.20 -6.65 10.52
CA PRO A 47 -0.86 -6.30 9.14
C PRO A 47 0.40 -5.40 9.07
N TRP A 48 1.20 -5.61 8.03
CA TRP A 48 2.44 -4.88 7.78
C TRP A 48 2.20 -3.55 7.06
N ILE A 49 1.07 -3.38 6.38
CA ILE A 49 0.62 -2.09 5.83
C ILE A 49 -0.45 -1.53 6.76
N VAL A 50 -0.24 -0.33 7.28
CA VAL A 50 -1.16 0.34 8.22
C VAL A 50 -1.42 1.76 7.73
N PRO A 51 -2.47 1.96 6.90
CA PRO A 51 -2.76 3.27 6.30
C PRO A 51 -3.01 4.36 7.34
N ASP A 52 -3.64 4.02 8.47
CA ASP A 52 -3.99 4.95 9.55
C ASP A 52 -2.80 5.51 10.36
N ASN A 53 -1.57 5.01 10.15
CA ASN A 53 -0.41 5.54 10.85
C ASN A 53 0.15 6.81 10.22
N VAL A 54 -0.35 7.20 9.05
CA VAL A 54 0.07 8.37 8.29
C VAL A 54 -1.14 9.07 7.72
N ASP A 55 -1.02 10.35 7.39
CA ASP A 55 -2.05 11.05 6.64
C ASP A 55 -2.16 10.51 5.21
N ALA A 56 -3.34 10.65 4.61
CA ALA A 56 -3.63 10.14 3.27
C ALA A 56 -2.67 10.69 2.20
N LYS A 57 -2.19 11.93 2.31
CA LYS A 57 -1.28 12.53 1.32
C LYS A 57 0.09 11.85 1.37
N THR A 58 0.61 11.62 2.57
CA THR A 58 1.86 10.89 2.79
C THR A 58 1.74 9.46 2.25
N ALA A 59 0.64 8.77 2.51
CA ALA A 59 0.40 7.43 1.96
C ALA A 59 0.42 7.41 0.43
N ILE A 60 -0.30 8.35 -0.22
CA ILE A 60 -0.34 8.48 -1.68
C ILE A 60 1.05 8.76 -2.25
N SER A 61 1.80 9.69 -1.64
CA SER A 61 3.15 10.04 -2.07
C SER A 61 4.06 8.81 -2.08
N VAL A 62 4.06 8.03 -0.99
CA VAL A 62 4.88 6.82 -0.87
C VAL A 62 4.43 5.74 -1.84
N ILE A 63 3.12 5.54 -2.01
CA ILE A 63 2.57 4.53 -2.93
C ILE A 63 2.96 4.84 -4.39
N ASN A 64 2.94 6.11 -4.78
CA ASN A 64 3.34 6.57 -6.11
C ASN A 64 4.84 6.37 -6.40
N THR A 65 5.67 6.11 -5.39
CA THR A 65 7.09 5.74 -5.60
C THR A 65 7.29 4.29 -6.05
N CYS A 66 6.22 3.48 -6.10
CA CYS A 66 6.29 2.07 -6.47
C CYS A 66 6.48 1.91 -7.99
N PRO A 67 7.67 1.49 -8.46
CA PRO A 67 7.95 1.40 -9.90
C PRO A 67 7.17 0.26 -10.59
N SER A 68 6.86 -0.82 -9.87
CA SER A 68 6.18 -1.98 -10.46
C SER A 68 4.65 -1.87 -10.45
N GLY A 69 4.09 -0.82 -9.84
CA GLY A 69 2.64 -0.68 -9.69
C GLY A 69 2.00 -1.67 -8.71
N ALA A 70 2.81 -2.40 -7.93
CA ALA A 70 2.35 -3.35 -6.90
C ALA A 70 1.51 -2.70 -5.80
N LEU A 71 1.63 -1.39 -5.63
CA LEU A 71 0.85 -0.61 -4.67
C LEU A 71 -0.19 0.23 -5.41
N LYS A 72 -1.43 0.17 -4.94
CA LYS A 72 -2.53 1.06 -5.36
C LYS A 72 -3.21 1.61 -4.13
N TYR A 73 -4.00 2.66 -4.31
CA TYR A 73 -4.78 3.25 -3.23
C TYR A 73 -6.16 3.68 -3.70
N ARG A 74 -7.05 3.87 -2.74
CA ARG A 74 -8.37 4.46 -2.95
C ARG A 74 -8.69 5.37 -1.77
N GLN A 75 -8.95 6.64 -2.05
CA GLN A 75 -9.40 7.59 -1.03
C GLN A 75 -10.88 7.34 -0.73
N LYS A 76 -11.29 7.62 0.51
CA LYS A 76 -12.69 7.56 0.95
C LYS A 76 -13.34 8.92 0.95
#